data_AF-A0A4Y2G4N7-F1
#
_entry.id   AF-A0A4Y2G4N7-F1
#
_cell.length_a   1.000
_cell.length_b   1.000
_cell.length_c   1.000
_cell.angle_alpha   90.00
_cell.angle_beta   90.00
_cell.angle_gamma   90.00
#
_symmetry.space_group_name_H-M   'P 1'
#
loop_
_entity.id
_entity.type
_entity.pdbx_description
1 polymer ?
#
loop_
_entity_poly.entity_id
_entity_poly.type
_entity_poly.pdbx_seq_one_letter_code
_entity_poly.pdbx_strand_id
1 'polypeptide(L)'
;MDYFNSLQIRSKWKIYNPNIQIGDVVIIKEDNIPSSVRPLVKVVSTHPRKDGVVRAVTLKTLKDAASKCKLPEIQLPSSGENPREWLNFCTLFQKVHEEASIDDRNKYQYLTQSTVLVSAPREIVESFPATAQNYKKAVEYLMERFGKETVLKQLYIRDLLQLVISKNKCELSSLYDKLQTRIQSLASLGLTKEKYADILFPLVESILPIDIV
;
A
#
# COMPACT_ATOMS: atom_id res chain seq x y z
N MET A 1 32.22 -7.24 -67.79
CA MET A 1 31.35 -6.39 -66.94
C MET A 1 30.22 -7.26 -66.39
N ASP A 2 30.49 -8.41 -65.77
CA ASP A 2 31.10 -8.58 -64.44
C ASP A 2 30.45 -7.71 -63.38
N TYR A 3 29.32 -8.19 -62.84
CA TYR A 3 28.94 -7.88 -61.46
C TYR A 3 28.61 -9.19 -60.75
N PHE A 4 29.66 -9.71 -60.12
CA PHE A 4 29.63 -10.75 -59.11
C PHE A 4 28.55 -10.42 -58.07
N ASN A 5 27.48 -11.20 -58.05
CA ASN A 5 26.62 -11.33 -56.89
C ASN A 5 27.48 -11.97 -55.80
N SER A 6 28.08 -11.16 -54.95
CA SER A 6 28.69 -11.65 -53.72
C SER A 6 27.56 -12.15 -52.84
N LEU A 7 27.24 -13.44 -53.00
CA LEU A 7 26.58 -14.24 -51.98
C LEU A 7 27.47 -14.12 -50.74
N GLN A 8 27.18 -13.15 -49.87
CA GLN A 8 27.64 -13.18 -48.50
C GLN A 8 27.03 -14.42 -47.87
N ILE A 9 27.74 -15.54 -48.01
CA ILE A 9 27.58 -16.71 -47.16
C ILE A 9 27.90 -16.21 -45.77
N ARG A 10 26.87 -15.75 -45.05
CA ARG A 10 26.99 -15.51 -43.63
C ARG A 10 27.25 -16.87 -43.02
N SER A 11 28.49 -17.11 -42.63
CA SER A 11 28.88 -18.17 -41.72
C SER A 11 28.01 -18.03 -40.48
N LYS A 12 26.89 -18.77 -40.45
CA LYS A 12 26.06 -18.89 -39.25
C LYS A 12 26.99 -19.48 -38.21
N TRP A 13 27.32 -18.66 -37.21
CA TRP A 13 28.13 -19.04 -36.09
C TRP A 13 27.56 -20.37 -35.56
N LYS A 14 28.33 -21.46 -35.69
CA LYS A 14 28.06 -22.72 -34.98
C LYS A 14 28.45 -22.51 -33.53
N ILE A 15 27.70 -21.64 -32.85
CA ILE A 15 27.82 -21.47 -31.42
C ILE A 15 27.15 -22.71 -30.83
N TYR A 16 27.93 -23.49 -30.09
CA TYR A 16 27.35 -24.42 -29.14
C TYR A 16 26.52 -23.58 -28.16
N ASN A 17 25.22 -23.51 -28.40
CA ASN A 17 24.31 -22.93 -27.43
C ASN A 17 24.03 -24.03 -26.41
N PRO A 18 24.42 -23.87 -25.14
CA PRO A 18 24.02 -24.82 -24.11
C PRO A 18 22.50 -24.95 -24.13
N ASN A 19 22.00 -26.16 -23.85
CA ASN A 19 20.56 -26.36 -23.70
C ASN A 19 20.02 -25.37 -22.67
N ILE A 20 18.92 -24.72 -23.02
CA ILE A 20 18.16 -23.86 -22.11
C ILE A 20 17.81 -24.68 -20.86
N GLN A 21 18.04 -24.10 -19.68
CA GLN A 21 17.80 -24.73 -18.40
C GLN A 21 16.60 -24.12 -17.69
N ILE A 22 16.04 -24.87 -16.75
CA ILE A 22 15.02 -24.35 -15.83
C ILE A 22 15.68 -23.23 -15.02
N GLY A 23 15.06 -22.05 -14.99
CA GLY A 23 15.60 -20.88 -14.32
C GLY A 23 16.08 -19.77 -15.25
N ASP A 24 16.40 -20.10 -16.50
CA ASP A 24 16.87 -19.13 -17.48
C ASP A 24 15.81 -18.06 -17.78
N VAL A 25 16.28 -16.83 -18.01
CA VAL A 25 15.44 -15.70 -18.43
C VAL A 25 15.57 -15.53 -19.93
N VAL A 26 14.44 -15.61 -20.64
CA VAL A 26 14.38 -15.53 -22.10
C VAL A 26 13.47 -14.39 -22.54
N ILE A 27 13.75 -13.81 -23.70
CA ILE A 27 12.94 -12.74 -24.30
C ILE A 27 12.02 -13.38 -25.34
N ILE A 28 10.71 -13.14 -25.22
CA ILE A 28 9.77 -13.59 -26.26
C ILE A 28 9.87 -12.63 -27.44
N LYS A 29 10.17 -13.20 -28.61
CA LYS A 29 10.16 -12.48 -29.89
C LYS A 29 8.92 -12.89 -30.66
N GLU A 30 7.89 -12.05 -30.59
CA GLU A 30 6.73 -12.10 -31.48
C GLU A 30 6.86 -11.01 -32.55
N ASP A 31 6.42 -11.30 -33.77
CA ASP A 31 6.58 -10.40 -34.92
C ASP A 31 5.79 -9.10 -34.78
N ASN A 32 4.76 -9.09 -33.91
CA ASN A 32 3.88 -7.94 -33.67
C ASN A 32 4.29 -7.07 -32.46
N ILE A 33 5.42 -7.34 -31.80
CA ILE A 33 5.86 -6.59 -30.61
C ILE A 33 7.17 -5.82 -30.90
N PRO A 34 7.15 -4.47 -30.81
CA PRO A 34 8.35 -3.65 -30.95
C PRO A 34 9.45 -4.09 -29.97
N SER A 35 10.72 -4.00 -30.39
CA SER A 35 11.85 -4.48 -29.57
C SER A 35 11.94 -3.83 -28.19
N SER A 36 11.37 -2.63 -28.02
CA SER A 36 11.32 -1.89 -26.75
C SER A 36 10.33 -2.46 -25.72
N VAL A 37 9.42 -3.36 -26.13
CA VAL A 37 8.32 -3.85 -25.28
C VAL A 37 8.27 -5.38 -25.21
N ARG A 38 9.36 -6.07 -25.56
CA ARG A 38 9.38 -7.53 -25.53
C ARG A 38 9.38 -8.04 -24.09
N PRO A 39 8.46 -8.97 -23.74
CA PRO A 39 8.39 -9.48 -22.39
C PRO A 39 9.57 -10.42 -22.09
N LEU A 40 10.21 -10.20 -20.94
CA LEU A 40 11.16 -11.11 -20.31
C LEU A 40 10.40 -12.14 -19.49
N VAL A 41 10.69 -13.42 -19.70
CA VAL A 41 9.99 -14.53 -19.05
C VAL A 41 10.98 -15.57 -18.52
N LYS A 42 10.60 -16.30 -17.47
CA LYS A 42 11.44 -17.33 -16.85
C LYS A 42 11.04 -18.71 -17.33
N VAL A 43 12.01 -19.54 -17.66
CA VAL A 43 11.81 -20.95 -18.03
C VAL A 43 11.47 -21.75 -16.77
N VAL A 44 10.31 -22.41 -16.77
CA VAL A 44 9.83 -23.22 -15.63
C VAL A 44 9.87 -24.71 -15.90
N SER A 45 9.85 -25.12 -17.17
CA SER A 45 10.01 -26.52 -17.56
C SER A 45 10.71 -26.59 -18.92
N THR A 46 11.48 -27.64 -19.14
CA THR A 46 12.16 -27.93 -20.40
C THR A 46 11.66 -29.27 -20.94
N HIS A 47 11.49 -29.37 -22.26
CA HIS A 47 11.04 -30.59 -22.92
C HIS A 47 12.10 -31.06 -23.93
N PRO A 48 13.11 -31.83 -23.46
CA PRO A 48 14.10 -32.43 -24.34
C PRO A 48 13.48 -33.58 -25.15
N ARG A 49 13.92 -33.74 -26.40
CA ARG A 49 13.58 -34.91 -27.23
C ARG A 49 14.56 -36.06 -26.95
N LYS A 50 14.36 -37.21 -27.61
CA LYS A 50 15.22 -38.40 -27.54
C LYS A 50 16.71 -38.14 -27.84
N ASP A 51 17.04 -37.05 -28.53
CA ASP A 51 18.41 -36.61 -28.81
C ASP A 51 19.01 -35.71 -27.71
N GLY A 52 18.27 -35.49 -26.62
CA GLY A 52 18.70 -34.66 -25.49
C GLY A 52 18.62 -33.15 -25.74
N VAL A 53 18.15 -32.71 -26.91
CA VAL A 53 18.09 -31.27 -27.27
C VAL A 53 16.76 -30.66 -26.85
N VAL A 54 16.80 -29.53 -26.13
CA VAL A 54 15.60 -28.78 -25.71
C VAL A 54 15.09 -27.95 -26.88
N ARG A 55 13.90 -28.30 -27.39
CA ARG A 55 13.24 -27.57 -28.50
C ARG A 55 11.94 -26.88 -28.09
N ALA A 56 11.42 -27.21 -26.91
CA ALA A 56 10.25 -26.58 -26.34
C ALA A 56 10.48 -26.34 -24.85
N VAL A 57 10.02 -25.21 -24.35
CA VAL A 57 10.09 -24.81 -22.94
C VAL A 57 8.74 -24.28 -22.50
N THR A 58 8.35 -24.59 -21.26
CA THR A 58 7.22 -23.88 -20.64
C THR A 58 7.77 -22.63 -19.98
N LEU A 59 7.15 -21.51 -20.30
CA LEU A 59 7.52 -20.19 -19.82
C LEU A 59 6.49 -19.74 -18.79
N LYS A 60 6.96 -19.04 -17.76
CA LYS A 60 6.09 -18.32 -16.83
C LYS A 60 6.39 -16.83 -16.94
N THR A 61 5.37 -16.06 -17.33
CA THR A 61 5.47 -14.61 -17.35
C THR A 61 5.52 -14.12 -15.89
N LEU A 62 6.30 -13.08 -15.59
CA LEU A 62 6.21 -12.42 -14.28
C LEU A 62 4.80 -11.88 -14.00
N LYS A 63 3.96 -11.71 -15.03
CA LYS A 63 2.51 -11.45 -14.90
C LYS A 63 1.73 -12.61 -14.26
N ASP A 64 2.11 -13.87 -14.48
CA ASP A 64 1.51 -15.04 -13.79
C ASP A 64 2.11 -15.27 -12.39
N ALA A 65 3.14 -14.50 -12.02
CA ALA A 65 3.54 -14.32 -10.63
C ALA A 65 2.91 -13.05 -10.01
N ALA A 66 2.36 -12.14 -10.82
CA ALA A 66 1.62 -10.96 -10.37
C ALA A 66 0.17 -11.28 -9.92
N SER A 67 -0.28 -12.52 -10.07
CA SER A 67 -1.41 -13.06 -9.29
C SER A 67 -1.05 -13.30 -7.82
N LYS A 68 0.21 -13.07 -7.43
CA LYS A 68 0.55 -12.58 -6.10
C LYS A 68 0.74 -11.07 -6.19
N CYS A 69 -0.37 -10.34 -6.26
CA CYS A 69 -0.36 -8.92 -5.93
C CYS A 69 0.31 -8.81 -4.56
N LYS A 70 1.53 -8.28 -4.53
CA LYS A 70 2.17 -7.91 -3.26
C LYS A 70 1.35 -6.73 -2.75
N LEU A 71 0.30 -7.07 -2.00
CA LEU A 71 -0.47 -6.11 -1.23
C LEU A 71 0.54 -5.29 -0.40
N PRO A 72 0.36 -3.96 -0.32
CA PRO A 72 1.22 -3.14 0.51
C PRO A 72 1.19 -3.71 1.93
N GLU A 73 2.34 -3.97 2.52
CA GLU A 73 2.43 -4.51 3.88
C GLU A 73 1.88 -3.44 4.84
N ILE A 74 0.58 -3.51 5.15
CA ILE A 74 -0.06 -2.56 6.05
C ILE A 74 0.48 -2.86 7.45
N GLN A 75 1.24 -1.92 8.01
CA GLN A 75 1.66 -2.01 9.40
C GLN A 75 0.42 -2.04 10.29
N LEU A 76 0.27 -3.14 11.01
CA LEU A 76 -0.86 -3.39 11.89
C LEU A 76 -0.85 -2.36 13.03
N PRO A 77 -2.01 -1.77 13.39
CA PRO A 77 -2.18 -1.11 14.67
C PRO A 77 -1.76 -2.07 15.79
N SER A 78 -0.85 -1.68 16.69
CA SER A 78 -0.36 -2.59 17.74
C SER A 78 -1.45 -2.91 18.77
N SER A 79 -2.49 -2.09 18.83
CA SER A 79 -3.71 -2.28 19.59
C SER A 79 -4.85 -1.77 18.72
N GLY A 80 -5.79 -2.59 18.32
CA GLY A 80 -6.90 -2.21 17.42
C GLY A 80 -7.88 -1.16 17.98
N GLU A 81 -7.48 -0.41 19.00
CA GLU A 81 -8.27 0.57 19.73
C GLU A 81 -7.72 2.00 19.63
N ASN A 82 -6.51 2.21 19.11
CA ASN A 82 -5.99 3.57 18.94
C ASN A 82 -6.62 4.24 17.70
N PRO A 83 -7.43 5.31 17.87
CA PRO A 83 -8.13 5.94 16.74
C PRO A 83 -7.18 6.53 15.69
N ARG A 84 -5.95 6.88 16.08
CA ARG A 84 -4.92 7.39 15.15
C ARG A 84 -4.38 6.28 14.25
N GLU A 85 -4.01 5.15 14.84
CA GLU A 85 -3.49 3.99 14.10
C GLU A 85 -4.56 3.40 13.19
N TRP A 86 -5.81 3.37 13.68
CA TRP A 86 -6.91 2.87 12.88
C TRP A 86 -7.27 3.79 11.71
N LEU A 87 -7.21 5.11 11.86
CA LEU A 87 -7.42 5.99 10.71
C LEU A 87 -6.32 5.80 9.65
N ASN A 88 -5.07 5.66 10.07
CA ASN A 88 -3.97 5.34 9.17
C ASN A 88 -4.25 4.01 8.44
N PHE A 89 -4.73 3.00 9.15
CA PHE A 89 -5.18 1.76 8.55
C PHE A 89 -6.29 1.99 7.51
N CYS A 90 -7.37 2.71 7.85
CA CYS A 90 -8.47 2.99 6.92
C CYS A 90 -8.00 3.69 5.65
N THR A 91 -7.13 4.69 5.75
CA THR A 91 -6.60 5.41 4.57
C THR A 91 -5.72 4.54 3.68
N LEU A 92 -4.91 3.65 4.26
CA LEU A 92 -4.11 2.69 3.51
C LEU A 92 -4.99 1.61 2.88
N PHE A 93 -5.97 1.10 3.63
CA PHE A 93 -6.88 0.06 3.19
C PHE A 93 -7.85 0.56 2.11
N GLN A 94 -8.26 1.83 2.14
CA GLN A 94 -9.09 2.43 1.10
C GLN A 94 -8.42 2.32 -0.28
N LYS A 95 -7.11 2.53 -0.37
CA LYS A 95 -6.35 2.33 -1.62
C LYS A 95 -6.40 0.88 -2.10
N VAL A 96 -6.34 -0.08 -1.17
CA VAL A 96 -6.47 -1.52 -1.46
C VAL A 96 -7.90 -1.89 -1.87
N HIS A 97 -8.90 -1.22 -1.29
CA HIS A 97 -10.31 -1.40 -1.64
C HIS A 97 -10.61 -0.92 -3.06
N GLU A 98 -10.07 0.23 -3.47
CA GLU A 98 -10.21 0.85 -4.80
C GLU A 98 -9.45 0.08 -5.90
N GLU A 99 -8.45 -0.73 -5.55
CA GLU A 99 -7.66 -1.52 -6.50
C GLU A 99 -8.51 -2.62 -7.17
N ALA A 100 -8.82 -2.45 -8.46
CA ALA A 100 -9.71 -3.33 -9.21
C ALA A 100 -9.07 -4.68 -9.60
N SER A 101 -7.74 -4.82 -9.49
CA SER A 101 -7.03 -6.05 -9.87
C SER A 101 -7.22 -7.22 -8.89
N ILE A 102 -7.75 -6.96 -7.69
CA ILE A 102 -7.89 -7.97 -6.63
C ILE A 102 -9.37 -8.31 -6.42
N ASP A 103 -9.70 -9.59 -6.49
CA ASP A 103 -11.05 -10.10 -6.22
C ASP A 103 -11.48 -9.86 -4.76
N ASP A 104 -12.78 -9.61 -4.55
CA ASP A 104 -13.38 -9.31 -3.24
C ASP A 104 -13.10 -10.40 -2.20
N ARG A 105 -12.98 -11.67 -2.60
CA ARG A 105 -12.61 -12.76 -1.66
C ARG A 105 -11.18 -12.63 -1.16
N ASN A 106 -10.25 -12.28 -2.05
CA ASN A 106 -8.85 -12.05 -1.69
C ASN A 106 -8.71 -10.80 -0.84
N LYS A 107 -9.50 -9.74 -1.11
CA LYS A 107 -9.57 -8.55 -0.26
C LYS A 107 -10.13 -8.87 1.13
N TYR A 108 -11.12 -9.75 1.24
CA TYR A 108 -11.65 -10.21 2.54
C TYR A 108 -10.61 -10.97 3.35
N GLN A 109 -9.92 -11.91 2.69
CA GLN A 109 -8.84 -12.67 3.34
C GLN A 109 -7.73 -11.73 3.80
N TYR A 110 -7.38 -10.73 2.97
CA TYR A 110 -6.41 -9.72 3.33
C TYR A 110 -6.87 -8.86 4.52
N LEU A 111 -8.13 -8.41 4.53
CA LEU A 111 -8.74 -7.68 5.66
C LEU A 111 -8.70 -8.49 6.96
N THR A 112 -8.96 -9.78 6.85
CA THR A 112 -8.88 -10.70 8.00
C THR A 112 -7.43 -10.79 8.49
N GLN A 113 -6.46 -10.96 7.58
CA GLN A 113 -5.04 -11.03 7.94
C GLN A 113 -4.47 -9.70 8.47
N SER A 114 -5.01 -8.57 8.00
CA SER A 114 -4.57 -7.22 8.37
C SER A 114 -5.26 -6.66 9.62
N THR A 115 -6.12 -7.44 10.27
CA THR A 115 -6.73 -7.09 11.56
C THR A 115 -6.11 -7.91 12.68
N VAL A 116 -5.79 -7.24 13.79
CA VAL A 116 -5.20 -7.88 14.98
C VAL A 116 -6.21 -8.85 15.59
N LEU A 117 -5.76 -10.08 15.87
CA LEU A 117 -6.54 -11.07 16.60
C LEU A 117 -7.00 -10.49 17.95
N VAL A 118 -8.28 -10.68 18.30
CA VAL A 118 -8.88 -10.13 19.54
C VAL A 118 -8.91 -8.60 19.57
N SER A 119 -9.41 -7.99 18.49
CA SER A 119 -9.65 -6.54 18.44
C SER A 119 -11.08 -6.24 17.96
N ALA A 120 -11.64 -5.09 18.36
CA ALA A 120 -12.98 -4.69 17.91
C ALA A 120 -13.12 -4.63 16.37
N PRO A 121 -12.10 -4.20 15.59
CA PRO A 121 -12.08 -4.36 14.14
C PRO A 121 -12.19 -5.81 13.66
N ARG A 122 -11.50 -6.74 14.31
CA ARG A 122 -11.50 -8.16 13.96
C ARG A 122 -12.86 -8.80 14.23
N GLU A 123 -13.49 -8.47 15.36
CA GLU A 123 -14.83 -8.95 15.72
C GLU A 123 -15.88 -8.55 14.66
N ILE A 124 -15.78 -7.33 14.13
CA ILE A 124 -16.64 -6.86 13.03
C ILE A 124 -16.38 -7.68 11.77
N VAL A 125 -15.13 -7.89 11.40
CA VAL A 125 -14.78 -8.66 10.18
C VAL A 125 -15.18 -10.13 10.32
N GLU A 126 -15.10 -10.72 11.51
CA GLU A 126 -15.52 -12.10 11.77
C GLU A 126 -17.04 -12.25 11.93
N SER A 127 -17.76 -11.18 12.25
CA SER A 127 -19.23 -11.19 12.34
C SER A 127 -19.91 -11.50 11.00
N PHE A 128 -19.22 -11.31 9.88
CA PHE A 128 -19.71 -11.65 8.56
C PHE A 128 -19.02 -12.92 8.01
N PRO A 129 -19.76 -13.83 7.35
CA PRO A 129 -19.15 -14.96 6.65
C PRO A 129 -18.18 -14.47 5.57
N ALA A 130 -16.97 -15.06 5.49
CA ALA A 130 -15.91 -14.72 4.55
C ALA A 130 -16.27 -15.02 3.08
N THR A 131 -17.16 -14.21 2.52
CA THR A 131 -17.66 -14.30 1.14
C THR A 131 -17.51 -12.96 0.43
N ALA A 132 -17.40 -12.99 -0.90
CA ALA A 132 -17.23 -11.79 -1.72
C ALA A 132 -18.38 -10.78 -1.53
N GLN A 133 -19.62 -11.26 -1.37
CA GLN A 133 -20.78 -10.40 -1.14
C GLN A 133 -20.73 -9.70 0.22
N ASN A 134 -20.17 -10.35 1.23
CA ASN A 134 -20.06 -9.81 2.58
C ASN A 134 -18.84 -8.91 2.77
N TYR A 135 -17.83 -9.00 1.90
CA TYR A 135 -16.67 -8.11 1.92
C TYR A 135 -17.08 -6.64 1.96
N LYS A 136 -17.94 -6.24 1.02
CA LYS A 136 -18.38 -4.85 0.90
C LYS A 136 -19.07 -4.37 2.18
N LYS A 137 -19.95 -5.20 2.74
CA LYS A 137 -20.65 -4.90 4.00
C LYS A 137 -19.69 -4.79 5.19
N ALA A 138 -18.72 -5.71 5.29
CA ALA A 138 -17.74 -5.71 6.37
C ALA A 138 -16.85 -4.46 6.31
N VAL A 139 -16.35 -4.09 5.13
CA VAL A 139 -15.52 -2.89 4.95
C VAL A 139 -16.31 -1.62 5.19
N GLU A 140 -17.54 -1.52 4.68
CA GLU A 140 -18.40 -0.36 4.91
C GLU A 140 -18.66 -0.15 6.40
N TYR A 141 -19.04 -1.20 7.14
CA TYR A 141 -19.26 -1.13 8.59
C TYR A 141 -17.98 -0.73 9.34
N LEU A 142 -16.84 -1.27 8.91
CA LEU A 142 -15.55 -0.99 9.51
C LEU A 142 -15.11 0.47 9.30
N MET A 143 -15.29 0.99 8.09
CA MET A 143 -15.01 2.39 7.75
C MET A 143 -16.01 3.34 8.43
N GLU A 144 -17.28 2.96 8.57
CA GLU A 144 -18.27 3.76 9.29
C GLU A 144 -17.94 3.86 10.78
N ARG A 145 -17.52 2.77 11.42
CA ARG A 145 -17.25 2.77 12.86
C ARG A 145 -15.99 3.52 13.21
N PHE A 146 -14.95 3.43 12.38
CA PHE A 146 -13.62 3.85 12.78
C PHE A 146 -12.87 4.73 11.76
N GLY A 147 -13.36 4.86 10.53
CA GLY A 147 -12.82 5.78 9.51
C GLY A 147 -13.30 7.23 9.66
N LYS A 148 -14.00 7.55 10.76
CA LYS A 148 -14.58 8.88 11.00
C LYS A 148 -13.52 9.91 11.35
N GLU A 149 -13.22 10.80 10.42
CA GLU A 149 -12.35 11.96 10.64
C GLU A 149 -12.79 12.83 11.83
N THR A 150 -14.10 12.85 12.14
CA THR A 150 -14.66 13.56 13.30
C THR A 150 -14.11 13.04 14.63
N VAL A 151 -13.88 11.73 14.75
CA VAL A 151 -13.27 11.12 15.94
C VAL A 151 -11.81 11.57 16.09
N LEU A 152 -11.09 11.67 14.97
CA LEU A 152 -9.71 12.15 14.98
C LEU A 152 -9.62 13.65 15.36
N LYS A 153 -10.53 14.47 14.84
CA LYS A 153 -10.68 15.89 15.24
C LYS A 153 -10.90 16.01 16.74
N GLN A 154 -11.83 15.22 17.29
CA GLN A 154 -12.12 15.20 18.72
C GLN A 154 -10.91 14.74 19.56
N LEU A 155 -10.16 13.73 19.10
CA LEU A 155 -8.95 13.27 19.77
C LEU A 155 -7.87 14.35 19.81
N TYR A 156 -7.61 15.03 18.69
CA TYR A 156 -6.64 16.12 18.65
C TYR A 156 -7.06 17.32 19.50
N ILE A 157 -8.35 17.66 19.52
CA ILE A 157 -8.88 18.68 20.43
C ILE A 157 -8.67 18.26 21.87
N ARG A 158 -8.99 17.01 22.25
CA ARG A 158 -8.79 16.49 23.61
C ARG A 158 -7.33 16.54 24.03
N ASP A 159 -6.41 16.15 23.14
CA ASP A 159 -4.97 16.23 23.40
C ASP A 159 -4.50 17.68 23.58
N LEU A 160 -5.06 18.61 22.81
CA LEU A 160 -4.78 20.05 22.92
C LEU A 160 -5.29 20.59 24.26
N LEU A 161 -6.53 20.28 24.63
CA LEU A 161 -7.10 20.61 25.94
C LEU A 161 -6.26 20.02 27.07
N GLN A 162 -5.76 18.80 26.92
CA GLN A 162 -4.92 18.17 27.93
C GLN A 162 -3.54 18.85 28.03
N LEU A 163 -2.96 19.30 26.92
CA LEU A 163 -1.74 20.13 26.94
C LEU A 163 -1.97 21.49 27.63
N VAL A 164 -3.16 22.07 27.51
CA VAL A 164 -3.54 23.33 28.19
C VAL A 164 -3.75 23.11 29.69
N ILE A 165 -4.55 22.10 30.05
CA ILE A 165 -4.95 21.82 31.44
C ILE A 165 -3.78 21.34 32.29
N SER A 166 -2.83 20.61 31.69
CA SER A 166 -1.68 20.05 32.41
C SER A 166 -0.67 21.08 32.90
N LYS A 167 -0.90 22.40 32.70
CA LYS A 167 0.00 23.51 33.08
C LYS A 167 1.46 23.12 32.83
N ASN A 168 1.73 22.71 31.59
CA ASN A 168 2.95 22.02 31.18
C ASN A 168 4.20 22.59 31.89
N LYS A 169 4.91 21.76 32.64
CA LYS A 169 6.21 22.09 33.25
C LYS A 169 7.36 22.19 32.22
N CYS A 170 7.04 22.23 30.93
CA CYS A 170 8.03 22.24 29.86
C CYS A 170 8.32 23.68 29.43
N GLU A 171 9.51 23.93 28.87
CA GLU A 171 9.89 25.23 28.32
C GLU A 171 8.89 25.69 27.23
N LEU A 172 8.65 27.01 27.17
CA LEU A 172 7.69 27.65 26.27
C LEU A 172 7.88 27.24 24.79
N SER A 173 9.12 27.09 24.33
CA SER A 173 9.42 26.62 22.96
C SER A 173 8.86 25.23 22.70
N SER A 174 9.09 24.29 23.63
CA SER A 174 8.59 22.92 23.50
C SER A 174 7.06 22.83 23.58
N LEU A 175 6.43 23.73 24.35
CA LEU A 175 4.98 23.85 24.40
C LEU A 175 4.42 24.38 23.08
N TYR A 176 5.04 25.44 22.54
CA TYR A 176 4.69 26.02 21.25
C TYR A 176 4.81 24.98 20.13
N ASP A 177 5.91 24.23 20.05
CA ASP A 177 6.11 23.19 19.05
C ASP A 177 5.05 22.08 19.15
N LYS A 178 4.72 21.66 20.38
CA LYS A 178 3.66 20.67 20.63
C LYS A 178 2.29 21.21 20.20
N LEU A 179 1.95 22.45 20.55
CA LEU A 179 0.70 23.10 20.15
C LEU A 179 0.60 23.24 18.63
N GLN A 180 1.65 23.75 17.99
CA GLN A 180 1.70 23.94 16.54
C GLN A 180 1.56 22.59 15.80
N THR A 181 2.20 21.53 16.29
CA THR A 181 2.04 20.18 15.71
C THR A 181 0.58 19.70 15.76
N ARG A 182 -0.13 19.95 16.86
CA ARG A 182 -1.55 19.56 16.99
C ARG A 182 -2.47 20.44 16.13
N ILE A 183 -2.22 21.75 16.06
CA ILE A 183 -2.97 22.69 15.22
C ILE A 183 -2.77 22.35 13.73
N GLN A 184 -1.55 22.04 13.30
CA GLN A 184 -1.26 21.63 11.93
C GLN A 184 -1.98 20.33 11.56
N SER A 185 -2.04 19.38 12.50
CA SER A 185 -2.79 18.13 12.31
C SER A 185 -4.30 18.39 12.15
N LEU A 186 -4.88 19.26 12.99
CA LEU A 186 -6.28 19.69 12.88
C LEU A 186 -6.59 20.41 11.56
N ALA A 187 -5.68 21.26 11.10
CA ALA A 187 -5.80 21.96 9.82
C ALA A 187 -5.83 20.97 8.64
N SER A 188 -4.99 19.92 8.68
CA SER A 188 -4.99 18.87 7.64
C SER A 188 -6.30 18.07 7.58
N LEU A 189 -7.07 18.04 8.66
CA LEU A 189 -8.40 17.40 8.73
C LEU A 189 -9.54 18.36 8.35
N GLY A 190 -9.24 19.58 7.88
CA GLY A 190 -10.24 20.55 7.46
C GLY A 190 -10.89 21.35 8.58
N LEU A 191 -10.31 21.39 9.79
CA LEU A 191 -10.61 22.47 10.74
C LEU A 191 -9.84 23.72 10.33
N THR A 192 -10.53 24.68 9.75
CA THR A 192 -9.93 25.97 9.38
C THR A 192 -9.63 26.81 10.62
N LYS A 193 -8.67 27.73 10.48
CA LYS A 193 -8.28 28.66 11.54
C LYS A 193 -9.47 29.42 12.10
N GLU A 194 -10.42 29.81 11.25
CA GLU A 194 -11.64 30.50 11.71
C GLU A 194 -12.49 29.66 12.66
N LYS A 195 -12.51 28.33 12.52
CA LYS A 195 -13.36 27.44 13.33
C LYS A 195 -12.79 27.11 14.71
N TYR A 196 -11.48 27.22 14.88
CA TYR A 196 -10.82 26.92 16.15
C TYR A 196 -10.22 28.15 16.83
N ALA A 197 -9.99 29.25 16.12
CA ALA A 197 -9.38 30.48 16.65
C ALA A 197 -10.11 30.98 17.90
N ASP A 198 -11.44 31.08 17.84
CA ASP A 198 -12.26 31.61 18.94
C ASP A 198 -12.19 30.76 20.22
N ILE A 199 -11.84 29.47 20.09
CA ILE A 199 -11.71 28.54 21.21
C ILE A 199 -10.26 28.42 21.66
N LEU A 200 -9.31 28.37 20.72
CA LEU A 200 -7.90 28.13 21.01
C LEU A 200 -7.16 29.38 21.47
N PHE A 201 -7.48 30.59 20.97
CA PHE A 201 -6.79 31.80 21.39
C PHE A 201 -6.95 32.10 22.88
N PRO A 202 -8.18 32.13 23.44
CA PRO A 202 -8.36 32.37 24.88
C PRO A 202 -7.72 31.26 25.73
N LEU A 203 -7.75 30.02 25.23
CA LEU A 203 -7.12 28.89 25.92
C LEU A 203 -5.60 29.01 25.95
N VAL A 204 -4.96 29.37 24.84
CA VAL A 204 -3.50 29.52 24.76
C VAL A 204 -3.03 30.73 25.56
N GLU A 205 -3.78 31.83 25.50
CA GLU A 205 -3.52 33.04 26.30
C GLU A 205 -3.53 32.74 27.80
N SER A 206 -4.45 31.88 28.27
CA SER A 206 -4.51 31.47 29.68
C SER A 206 -3.32 30.63 30.17
N ILE A 207 -2.46 30.14 29.26
CA ILE A 207 -1.25 29.35 29.59
C ILE A 207 0.00 30.23 29.57
N LEU A 208 -0.05 31.40 28.90
CA LEU A 208 1.09 32.28 28.83
C LEU A 208 1.40 32.85 30.23
N PRO A 209 2.67 32.86 30.65
CA PRO A 209 3.06 33.55 31.87
C PRO A 209 2.60 35.01 31.79
N ILE A 210 2.09 35.53 32.90
CA ILE A 210 1.61 36.91 33.04
C ILE A 210 2.70 37.95 32.66
N ASP A 211 3.96 37.52 32.66
CA ASP A 211 5.13 38.33 32.33
C ASP A 211 5.31 38.60 30.81
N ILE A 212 4.49 37.96 29.94
CA ILE A 212 4.61 38.03 28.46
C ILE A 212 3.33 38.60 27.80
N VAL A 213 2.25 38.83 28.56
CA VAL A 213 0.98 39.38 28.05
C VAL A 213 0.95 40.91 28.14
#